data_AF-A0A0V0HVP8-F1
#
_entry.id   AF-A0A0V0HVP8-F1
#
_cell.length_a   1.000
_cell.length_b   1.000
_cell.length_c   1.000
_cell.angle_alpha   90.00
_cell.angle_beta   90.00
_cell.angle_gamma   90.00
#
_symmetry.space_group_name_H-M   'P 1'
#
loop_
_entity.id
_entity.type
_entity.pdbx_description
1 polymer ?
#
loop_
_entity_poly.entity_id
_entity_poly.type
_entity_poly.pdbx_seq_one_letter_code
_entity_poly.pdbx_strand_id
1 'polypeptide(L)'
;MSSKLGGKPEEAQPLLDYLLALNHQGENLMINENLNSVSKLQAALIVAEVFVSSFSKDTLYKNFEHKLKEWGFEKGWGDSAGRVRETMRLASEILQAPDPINMESFFSRLPTTFNIVIFSIHGYFGQADVLGLPDTGGQVVYILDQVRALEEEMLRRIKQQGLNMKPKILVVTRLIPDARGTTCNQEMEPILNSSHSHILRIPFRTEKGVLRQWVSRFDIYPYLENYAKDATAKILELMEGKPDLIIGNYTDGNLVASLLANKLGVTQGTIAHALEKTKYEDSDVKLKEFDPKYHFSCQFTADLLAMNAADFIITSTYQEIAGSETRPGQYESHTAFTMPGLYRVVSGINVFDPKFNIAAPGAEQSTYFPFTERKKRFVKFG
;
A
#
# COMPACT_ATOMS: atom_id res chain seq x y z
N MET A 1 5.77 -2.60 19.76
CA MET A 1 5.08 -3.92 19.77
C MET A 1 5.80 -4.90 20.69
N SER A 2 7.13 -5.06 20.61
CA SER A 2 7.94 -6.02 21.40
C SER A 2 7.76 -5.86 22.90
N SER A 3 7.86 -4.62 23.39
CA SER A 3 7.72 -4.32 24.81
C SER A 3 6.35 -4.64 25.38
N LYS A 4 5.31 -4.79 24.54
CA LYS A 4 3.95 -5.17 24.95
C LYS A 4 3.69 -6.69 24.90
N LEU A 5 4.61 -7.46 24.31
CA LEU A 5 4.49 -8.92 24.13
C LEU A 5 5.40 -9.71 25.11
N GLY A 6 6.28 -9.03 25.85
CA GLY A 6 7.42 -9.63 26.55
C GLY A 6 7.20 -10.10 27.99
N GLY A 7 5.97 -10.10 28.49
CA GLY A 7 5.63 -10.52 29.85
C GLY A 7 5.02 -11.92 29.91
N LYS A 8 3.70 -12.01 30.05
CA LYS A 8 2.96 -13.27 30.25
C LYS A 8 2.59 -13.96 28.93
N PRO A 9 2.34 -15.28 28.92
CA PRO A 9 1.80 -15.98 27.75
C PRO A 9 0.51 -15.34 27.18
N GLU A 10 -0.31 -14.74 28.06
CA GLU A 10 -1.52 -13.99 27.71
C GLU A 10 -1.24 -12.76 26.82
N GLU A 11 -0.03 -12.18 26.92
CA GLU A 11 0.36 -11.01 26.11
C GLU A 11 0.64 -11.37 24.65
N ALA A 12 0.94 -12.63 24.35
CA ALA A 12 1.13 -13.13 22.99
C ALA A 12 -0.19 -13.60 22.32
N GLN A 13 -1.31 -13.55 23.03
CA GLN A 13 -2.62 -13.94 22.48
C GLN A 13 -3.00 -13.19 21.18
N PRO A 14 -2.77 -11.86 21.05
CA PRO A 14 -3.07 -11.15 19.81
C PRO A 14 -2.26 -11.66 18.60
N LEU A 15 -1.02 -12.12 18.82
CA LEU A 15 -0.20 -12.71 17.76
C LEU A 15 -0.77 -14.06 17.34
N LEU A 16 -1.19 -14.88 18.31
CA LEU A 16 -1.85 -16.15 18.01
C LEU A 16 -3.15 -15.95 17.22
N ASP A 17 -4.01 -15.05 17.70
CA ASP A 17 -5.29 -14.73 17.05
C ASP A 17 -5.05 -14.21 15.63
N TYR A 18 -4.03 -13.38 15.44
CA TYR A 18 -3.61 -12.89 14.12
C TYR A 18 -3.19 -14.03 13.20
N LEU A 19 -2.34 -14.95 13.67
CA LEU A 19 -1.88 -16.09 12.86
C LEU A 19 -3.01 -17.08 12.53
N LEU A 20 -3.95 -17.32 13.46
CA LEU A 20 -5.15 -18.14 13.21
C LEU A 20 -6.09 -17.51 12.18
N ALA A 21 -6.17 -16.18 12.16
CA ALA A 21 -7.03 -15.44 11.24
C ALA A 21 -6.45 -15.33 9.81
N LEU A 22 -5.19 -15.73 9.58
CA LEU A 22 -4.59 -15.67 8.24
C LEU A 22 -5.25 -16.69 7.31
N ASN A 23 -5.98 -16.16 6.34
CA ASN A 23 -6.67 -16.93 5.32
C ASN A 23 -6.60 -16.19 3.99
N HIS A 24 -6.43 -16.93 2.90
CA HIS A 24 -6.56 -16.39 1.55
C HIS A 24 -7.41 -17.31 0.69
N GLN A 25 -8.50 -16.77 0.12
CA GLN A 25 -9.44 -17.51 -0.74
C GLN A 25 -9.97 -18.83 -0.14
N GLY A 26 -10.18 -18.86 1.19
CA GLY A 26 -10.67 -20.04 1.89
C GLY A 26 -9.58 -21.04 2.31
N GLU A 27 -8.31 -20.82 1.92
CA GLU A 27 -7.18 -21.59 2.42
C GLU A 27 -6.60 -20.94 3.68
N ASN A 28 -6.57 -21.70 4.79
CA ASN A 28 -5.89 -21.27 6.01
C ASN A 28 -4.37 -21.24 5.80
N LEU A 29 -3.71 -20.23 6.36
CA LEU A 29 -2.28 -20.02 6.28
C LEU A 29 -1.66 -20.04 7.68
N MET A 30 -0.38 -20.37 7.76
CA MET A 30 0.42 -20.46 8.98
C MET A 30 -0.04 -21.53 9.96
N ILE A 31 -1.18 -21.37 10.63
CA ILE A 31 -1.68 -22.29 11.66
C ILE A 31 -3.18 -22.51 11.55
N ASN A 32 -3.69 -23.56 12.18
CA ASN A 32 -5.13 -23.83 12.29
C ASN A 32 -5.57 -24.01 13.76
N GLU A 33 -6.87 -24.26 13.94
CA GLU A 33 -7.54 -24.39 15.25
C GLU A 33 -6.95 -25.45 16.19
N ASN A 34 -6.14 -26.38 15.69
CA ASN A 34 -5.41 -27.32 16.56
C ASN A 34 -4.42 -26.59 17.50
N LEU A 35 -3.92 -25.42 17.07
CA LEU A 35 -2.98 -24.57 17.81
C LEU A 35 -3.66 -23.38 18.51
N ASN A 36 -4.85 -23.58 19.07
CA ASN A 36 -5.68 -22.52 19.67
C ASN A 36 -5.22 -21.91 21.03
N SER A 37 -3.97 -22.10 21.44
CA SER A 37 -3.43 -21.42 22.63
C SER A 37 -1.93 -21.19 22.50
N VAL A 38 -1.42 -20.13 23.14
CA VAL A 38 0.00 -19.75 23.06
C VAL A 38 0.90 -20.91 23.50
N SER A 39 0.53 -21.61 24.58
CA SER A 39 1.30 -22.77 25.07
C SER A 39 1.31 -23.95 24.08
N LYS A 40 0.19 -24.23 23.39
CA LYS A 40 0.16 -25.25 22.33
C LYS A 40 1.04 -24.86 21.15
N LEU A 41 0.95 -23.60 20.71
CA LEU A 41 1.77 -23.09 19.61
C LEU A 41 3.27 -23.17 19.94
N GLN A 42 3.68 -22.71 21.13
CA GLN A 42 5.07 -22.80 21.60
C GLN A 42 5.57 -24.26 21.62
N ALA A 43 4.80 -25.18 22.20
CA ALA A 43 5.18 -26.59 22.27
C ALA A 43 5.29 -27.22 20.86
N ALA A 44 4.33 -26.92 19.98
CA ALA A 44 4.32 -27.43 18.62
C ALA A 44 5.49 -26.88 17.77
N LEU A 45 5.85 -25.60 17.95
CA LEU A 45 6.98 -24.98 17.25
C LEU A 45 8.30 -25.66 17.58
N ILE A 46 8.54 -26.00 18.87
CA ILE A 46 9.75 -26.72 19.30
C ILE A 46 9.85 -28.10 18.62
N VAL A 47 8.74 -28.85 18.63
CA VAL A 47 8.69 -30.18 18.00
C VAL A 47 8.87 -30.09 16.48
N ALA A 48 8.21 -29.13 15.84
CA ALA A 48 8.29 -28.91 14.40
C ALA A 48 9.71 -28.47 13.98
N GLU A 49 10.37 -27.60 14.73
CA GLU A 49 11.74 -27.16 14.44
C GLU A 49 12.71 -28.36 14.45
N VAL A 50 12.64 -29.20 15.49
CA VAL A 50 13.47 -30.42 15.58
C VAL A 50 13.17 -31.37 14.43
N PHE A 51 11.89 -31.60 14.12
CA PHE A 51 11.50 -32.44 12.98
C PHE A 51 12.06 -31.92 11.65
N VAL A 52 11.87 -30.62 11.36
CA VAL A 52 12.35 -30.01 10.11
C VAL A 52 13.88 -30.00 10.04
N SER A 53 14.57 -29.92 11.19
CA SER A 53 16.03 -29.97 11.25
C SER A 53 16.64 -31.30 10.77
N SER A 54 15.85 -32.38 10.71
CA SER A 54 16.31 -33.68 10.20
C SER A 54 16.44 -33.75 8.67
N PHE A 55 15.88 -32.77 7.95
CA PHE A 55 15.95 -32.70 6.49
C PHE A 55 17.10 -31.81 6.01
N SER A 56 17.54 -32.00 4.77
CA SER A 56 18.47 -31.06 4.12
C SER A 56 17.78 -29.71 3.89
N LYS A 57 18.53 -28.60 3.95
CA LYS A 57 17.97 -27.24 3.82
C LYS A 57 17.14 -27.04 2.54
N ASP A 58 17.53 -27.68 1.44
CA ASP A 58 16.88 -27.55 0.13
C ASP A 58 15.68 -28.51 -0.05
N THR A 59 15.35 -29.32 0.96
CA THR A 59 14.18 -30.21 0.90
C THR A 59 12.91 -29.38 0.76
N LEU A 60 12.12 -29.65 -0.28
CA LEU A 60 10.89 -28.91 -0.58
C LEU A 60 9.80 -29.16 0.48
N TYR A 61 9.04 -28.11 0.81
CA TYR A 61 7.95 -28.15 1.82
C TYR A 61 6.99 -29.34 1.64
N LYS A 62 6.59 -29.61 0.39
CA LYS A 62 5.68 -30.72 0.03
C LYS A 62 6.10 -32.10 0.53
N ASN A 63 7.41 -32.31 0.79
CA ASN A 63 7.93 -33.60 1.23
C ASN A 63 7.63 -33.89 2.71
N PHE A 64 7.35 -32.86 3.50
CA PHE A 64 7.08 -32.97 4.95
C PHE A 64 5.82 -32.22 5.40
N GLU A 65 5.09 -31.60 4.46
CA GLU A 65 3.83 -30.87 4.66
C GLU A 65 2.80 -31.66 5.45
N HIS A 66 2.55 -32.93 5.09
CA HIS A 66 1.52 -33.75 5.75
C HIS A 66 1.77 -33.84 7.27
N LYS A 67 3.03 -33.99 7.67
CA LYS A 67 3.38 -34.13 9.07
C LYS A 67 3.21 -32.83 9.85
N LEU A 68 3.58 -31.71 9.24
CA LEU A 68 3.34 -30.38 9.83
C LEU A 68 1.85 -30.08 9.97
N LYS A 69 1.05 -30.47 8.97
CA LYS A 69 -0.40 -30.29 8.99
C LYS A 69 -1.09 -31.08 10.11
N GLU A 70 -0.64 -32.30 10.40
CA GLU A 70 -1.11 -33.10 11.56
C GLU A 70 -0.91 -32.35 12.89
N TRP A 71 0.14 -31.53 13.00
CA TRP A 71 0.42 -30.73 14.19
C TRP A 71 -0.24 -29.34 14.18
N GLY A 72 -1.02 -29.03 13.15
CA GLY A 72 -1.75 -27.77 13.04
C GLY A 72 -1.01 -26.65 12.32
N PHE A 73 0.11 -26.95 11.62
CA PHE A 73 0.81 -25.98 10.78
C PHE A 73 0.32 -26.07 9.33
N GLU A 74 -0.23 -24.98 8.83
CA GLU A 74 -0.64 -24.83 7.43
C GLU A 74 0.51 -24.27 6.56
N LYS A 75 0.27 -24.04 5.27
CA LYS A 75 1.28 -23.47 4.35
C LYS A 75 1.64 -22.02 4.71
N GLY A 76 2.78 -21.53 4.22
CA GLY A 76 3.20 -20.14 4.39
C GLY A 76 4.51 -19.94 5.17
N TRP A 77 5.01 -20.99 5.84
CA TRP A 77 6.26 -20.93 6.61
C TRP A 77 7.53 -20.84 5.75
N GLY A 78 7.47 -21.37 4.53
CA GLY A 78 8.61 -21.43 3.62
C GLY A 78 8.43 -22.45 2.49
N ASP A 79 9.20 -22.27 1.41
CA ASP A 79 9.25 -23.20 0.27
C ASP A 79 10.12 -24.45 0.50
N SER A 80 11.05 -24.34 1.46
CA SER A 80 12.10 -25.31 1.75
C SER A 80 12.26 -25.53 3.26
N ALA A 81 12.80 -26.68 3.67
CA ALA A 81 13.05 -27.01 5.07
C ALA A 81 13.92 -25.95 5.76
N GLY A 82 14.93 -25.41 5.07
CA GLY A 82 15.75 -24.32 5.59
C GLY A 82 14.95 -23.07 5.93
N ARG A 83 14.07 -22.63 5.03
CA ARG A 83 13.23 -21.45 5.21
C ARG A 83 12.16 -21.66 6.29
N VAL A 84 11.48 -22.81 6.26
CA VAL A 84 10.46 -23.19 7.25
C VAL A 84 11.04 -23.18 8.65
N ARG A 85 12.20 -23.82 8.84
CA ARG A 85 12.89 -23.88 10.13
C ARG A 85 13.23 -22.49 10.65
N GLU A 86 13.75 -21.63 9.78
CA GLU A 86 14.11 -20.26 10.15
C GLU A 86 12.88 -19.44 10.57
N THR A 87 11.77 -19.53 9.82
CA THR A 87 10.53 -18.83 10.16
C THR A 87 9.90 -19.36 11.45
N MET A 88 9.89 -20.68 11.68
CA MET A 88 9.41 -21.29 12.92
C MET A 88 10.27 -20.91 14.13
N ARG A 89 11.59 -20.85 13.95
CA ARG A 89 12.52 -20.39 14.98
C ARG A 89 12.25 -18.94 15.37
N LEU A 90 12.08 -18.05 14.38
CA LEU A 90 11.70 -16.65 14.64
C LEU A 90 10.39 -16.55 15.44
N ALA A 91 9.37 -17.32 15.06
CA ALA A 91 8.11 -17.36 15.80
C ALA A 91 8.31 -17.84 17.24
N SER A 92 9.12 -18.89 17.45
CA SER A 92 9.44 -19.42 18.77
C SER A 92 10.18 -18.40 19.64
N GLU A 93 11.19 -17.72 19.07
CA GLU A 93 11.97 -16.67 19.75
C GLU A 93 11.06 -15.49 20.16
N ILE A 94 10.15 -15.05 19.28
CA ILE A 94 9.18 -13.97 19.59
C ILE A 94 8.26 -14.36 20.74
N LEU A 95 7.80 -15.61 20.80
CA LEU A 95 6.90 -16.08 21.86
C LEU A 95 7.61 -16.28 23.20
N GLN A 96 8.95 -16.40 23.23
CA GLN A 96 9.74 -16.56 24.45
C GLN A 96 10.34 -15.25 24.95
N ALA A 97 10.91 -14.47 24.04
CA ALA A 97 11.61 -13.22 24.31
C ALA A 97 11.48 -12.28 23.09
N PRO A 98 10.35 -11.55 22.96
CA PRO A 98 10.12 -10.71 21.80
C PRO A 98 11.06 -9.51 21.76
N ASP A 99 11.81 -9.40 20.66
CA ASP A 99 12.65 -8.26 20.33
C ASP A 99 12.23 -7.61 19.00
N PRO A 100 12.53 -6.31 18.78
CA PRO A 100 12.17 -5.60 17.56
C PRO A 100 12.64 -6.27 16.26
N ILE A 101 13.86 -6.83 16.25
CA ILE A 101 14.51 -7.33 15.04
C ILE A 101 13.87 -8.63 14.59
N ASN A 102 13.66 -9.56 15.52
CA ASN A 102 13.02 -10.84 15.22
C ASN A 102 11.56 -10.65 14.83
N MET A 103 10.82 -9.77 15.50
CA MET A 103 9.44 -9.45 15.10
C MET A 103 9.38 -8.90 13.67
N GLU A 104 10.19 -7.90 13.34
CA GLU A 104 10.24 -7.36 11.97
C GLU A 104 10.59 -8.46 10.95
N SER A 105 11.58 -9.29 11.28
CA SER A 105 12.00 -10.43 10.47
C SER A 105 10.91 -11.49 10.31
N PHE A 106 10.04 -11.67 11.30
CA PHE A 106 8.93 -12.61 11.23
C PHE A 106 7.74 -12.04 10.45
N PHE A 107 7.29 -10.82 10.79
CA PHE A 107 6.17 -10.16 10.10
C PHE A 107 6.47 -9.94 8.62
N SER A 108 7.72 -9.66 8.24
CA SER A 108 8.13 -9.55 6.83
C SER A 108 8.06 -10.88 6.06
N ARG A 109 7.97 -12.02 6.75
CA ARG A 109 7.83 -13.36 6.16
C ARG A 109 6.40 -13.85 6.11
N LEU A 110 5.45 -13.18 6.75
CA LEU A 110 4.06 -13.63 6.76
C LEU A 110 3.40 -13.42 5.40
N PRO A 111 2.64 -14.40 4.89
CA PRO A 111 1.91 -14.31 3.64
C PRO A 111 0.63 -13.48 3.83
N THR A 112 0.76 -12.15 3.82
CA THR A 112 -0.32 -11.22 4.21
C THR A 112 -0.83 -10.34 3.08
N THR A 113 -0.07 -10.17 1.99
CA THR A 113 -0.43 -9.25 0.91
C THR A 113 -0.43 -9.96 -0.43
N PHE A 114 -1.62 -10.09 -1.03
CA PHE A 114 -1.84 -10.70 -2.34
C PHE A 114 -2.61 -9.77 -3.29
N ASN A 115 -3.59 -9.03 -2.76
CA ASN A 115 -4.44 -8.10 -3.48
C ASN A 115 -4.14 -6.65 -3.04
N ILE A 116 -3.66 -5.81 -3.96
CA ILE A 116 -3.33 -4.42 -3.67
C ILE A 116 -4.16 -3.48 -4.55
N VAL A 117 -4.74 -2.45 -3.94
CA VAL A 117 -5.40 -1.35 -4.64
C VAL A 117 -4.59 -0.08 -4.46
N ILE A 118 -4.33 0.63 -5.56
CA ILE A 118 -3.61 1.91 -5.56
C ILE A 118 -4.51 2.97 -6.19
N PHE A 119 -4.87 4.02 -5.46
CA PHE A 119 -5.68 5.12 -5.98
C PHE A 119 -4.83 6.25 -6.52
N SER A 120 -5.13 6.69 -7.75
CA SER A 120 -4.57 7.89 -8.38
C SER A 120 -5.60 8.46 -9.35
N ILE A 121 -6.49 9.33 -8.86
CA ILE A 121 -7.77 9.60 -9.51
C ILE A 121 -7.68 10.71 -10.56
N HIS A 122 -7.09 11.85 -10.22
CA HIS A 122 -6.94 12.97 -11.15
C HIS A 122 -5.95 12.69 -12.29
N GLY A 123 -5.94 13.63 -13.26
CA GLY A 123 -5.02 13.60 -14.39
C GLY A 123 -5.41 12.58 -15.46
N TYR A 124 -4.53 12.41 -16.43
CA TYR A 124 -4.62 11.41 -17.48
C TYR A 124 -3.69 10.25 -17.13
N PHE A 125 -4.18 9.26 -16.39
CA PHE A 125 -3.37 8.11 -16.01
C PHE A 125 -3.35 7.08 -17.14
N GLY A 126 -2.19 6.90 -17.76
CA GLY A 126 -1.95 5.96 -18.85
C GLY A 126 -0.45 5.72 -19.07
N GLN A 127 -0.13 4.78 -19.96
CA GLN A 127 1.26 4.33 -20.16
C GLN A 127 1.98 4.99 -21.34
N ALA A 128 1.23 5.62 -22.24
CA ALA A 128 1.76 6.32 -23.42
C ALA A 128 0.93 7.59 -23.69
N ASP A 129 1.55 8.59 -24.30
CA ASP A 129 0.91 9.82 -24.79
C ASP A 129 0.15 10.65 -23.73
N VAL A 130 0.47 10.46 -22.45
CA VAL A 130 -0.17 11.20 -21.33
C VAL A 130 0.73 12.18 -20.60
N LEU A 131 2.06 11.97 -20.60
CA LEU A 131 2.99 12.81 -19.85
C LEU A 131 3.01 14.24 -20.41
N GLY A 132 2.81 15.22 -19.53
CA GLY A 132 2.71 16.64 -19.92
C GLY A 132 1.28 17.13 -20.17
N LEU A 133 0.28 16.23 -20.15
CA LEU A 133 -1.12 16.63 -20.10
C LEU A 133 -1.46 17.28 -18.73
N PRO A 134 -2.54 18.08 -18.65
CA PRO A 134 -2.95 18.71 -17.40
C PRO A 134 -3.10 17.72 -16.25
N ASP A 135 -2.48 18.07 -15.12
CA ASP A 135 -2.42 17.24 -13.89
C ASP A 135 -1.76 15.86 -14.08
N THR A 136 -0.97 15.66 -15.15
CA THR A 136 -0.26 14.42 -15.43
C THR A 136 1.26 14.62 -15.43
N GLY A 137 1.95 14.00 -14.47
CA GLY A 137 3.40 14.15 -14.33
C GLY A 137 4.06 13.01 -13.56
N GLY A 138 5.01 13.36 -12.69
CA GLY A 138 5.86 12.41 -11.96
C GLY A 138 5.10 11.37 -11.15
N GLN A 139 3.89 11.67 -10.67
CA GLN A 139 3.04 10.71 -9.95
C GLN A 139 2.69 9.48 -10.82
N VAL A 140 2.41 9.67 -12.11
CA VAL A 140 2.11 8.53 -13.01
C VAL A 140 3.33 7.65 -13.19
N VAL A 141 4.50 8.26 -13.39
CA VAL A 141 5.77 7.53 -13.51
C VAL A 141 6.09 6.77 -12.23
N TYR A 142 5.97 7.44 -11.08
CA TYR A 142 6.17 6.85 -9.75
C TYR A 142 5.33 5.59 -9.57
N ILE A 143 4.02 5.66 -9.85
CA ILE A 143 3.11 4.54 -9.62
C ILE A 143 3.38 3.40 -10.59
N LEU A 144 3.66 3.68 -11.86
CA LEU A 144 3.97 2.63 -12.84
C LEU A 144 5.26 1.87 -12.49
N ASP A 145 6.31 2.58 -12.03
CA ASP A 145 7.54 1.97 -11.54
C ASP A 145 7.32 1.19 -10.23
N GLN A 146 6.57 1.78 -9.29
CA GLN A 146 6.22 1.16 -8.02
C GLN A 146 5.50 -0.18 -8.22
N VAL A 147 4.49 -0.21 -9.09
CA VAL A 147 3.66 -1.41 -9.31
C VAL A 147 4.49 -2.56 -9.87
N ARG A 148 5.40 -2.29 -10.82
CA ARG A 148 6.31 -3.31 -11.36
C ARG A 148 7.21 -3.91 -10.29
N ALA A 149 7.86 -3.06 -9.51
CA ALA A 149 8.73 -3.50 -8.42
C ALA A 149 7.96 -4.26 -7.33
N LEU A 150 6.74 -3.80 -7.02
CA LEU A 150 5.88 -4.42 -6.02
C LEU A 150 5.40 -5.80 -6.48
N GLU A 151 4.98 -5.95 -7.74
CA GLU A 151 4.59 -7.25 -8.29
C GLU A 151 5.75 -8.26 -8.25
N GLU A 152 6.95 -7.85 -8.65
CA GLU A 152 8.15 -8.71 -8.61
C GLU A 152 8.44 -9.19 -7.19
N GLU A 153 8.40 -8.26 -6.22
CA GLU A 153 8.63 -8.58 -4.81
C GLU A 153 7.52 -9.48 -4.23
N MET A 154 6.26 -9.24 -4.58
CA MET A 154 5.14 -10.09 -4.16
C MET A 154 5.29 -11.51 -4.70
N LEU A 155 5.57 -11.68 -5.99
CA LEU A 155 5.81 -12.99 -6.60
C LEU A 155 6.98 -13.71 -5.92
N ARG A 156 8.06 -12.99 -5.62
CA ARG A 156 9.22 -13.53 -4.90
C ARG A 156 8.85 -14.00 -3.50
N ARG A 157 8.09 -13.21 -2.73
CA ARG A 157 7.66 -13.55 -1.36
C ARG A 157 6.71 -14.74 -1.33
N ILE A 158 5.68 -14.72 -2.17
CA ILE A 158 4.71 -15.82 -2.30
C ILE A 158 5.44 -17.13 -2.59
N LYS A 159 6.38 -17.11 -3.55
CA LYS A 159 7.20 -18.28 -3.86
C LYS A 159 8.03 -18.73 -2.66
N GLN A 160 8.74 -17.82 -2.00
CA GLN A 160 9.57 -18.14 -0.82
C GLN A 160 8.77 -18.67 0.37
N GLN A 161 7.48 -18.38 0.45
CA GLN A 161 6.55 -18.89 1.47
C GLN A 161 5.99 -20.29 1.11
N GLY A 162 6.35 -20.83 -0.05
CA GLY A 162 5.85 -22.13 -0.53
C GLY A 162 4.42 -22.05 -1.06
N LEU A 163 3.97 -20.87 -1.47
CA LEU A 163 2.63 -20.63 -2.00
C LEU A 163 2.65 -20.49 -3.52
N ASN A 164 1.52 -20.78 -4.15
CA ASN A 164 1.33 -20.68 -5.61
C ASN A 164 0.24 -19.67 -6.00
N MET A 165 -0.14 -18.80 -5.06
CA MET A 165 -1.15 -17.77 -5.26
C MET A 165 -0.64 -16.74 -6.27
N LYS A 166 -1.54 -16.16 -7.06
CA LYS A 166 -1.20 -15.11 -8.00
C LYS A 166 -1.54 -13.77 -7.35
N PRO A 167 -0.59 -12.83 -7.24
CA PRO A 167 -0.93 -11.51 -6.73
C PRO A 167 -1.88 -10.81 -7.72
N LYS A 168 -2.50 -9.71 -7.28
CA LYS A 168 -3.27 -8.82 -8.15
C LYS A 168 -3.10 -7.38 -7.68
N ILE A 169 -2.68 -6.52 -8.59
CA ILE A 169 -2.53 -5.08 -8.32
C ILE A 169 -3.47 -4.31 -9.24
N LEU A 170 -4.34 -3.49 -8.66
CA LEU A 170 -5.23 -2.58 -9.39
C LEU A 170 -4.84 -1.14 -9.12
N VAL A 171 -4.40 -0.43 -10.17
CA VAL A 171 -4.26 1.03 -10.14
C VAL A 171 -5.59 1.64 -10.56
N VAL A 172 -6.32 2.20 -9.60
CA VAL A 172 -7.67 2.69 -9.78
C VAL A 172 -7.65 4.20 -10.02
N THR A 173 -8.14 4.58 -11.20
CA THR A 173 -8.10 5.95 -11.71
C THR A 173 -9.40 6.30 -12.44
N ARG A 174 -9.54 7.56 -12.85
CA ARG A 174 -10.75 8.01 -13.54
C ARG A 174 -10.79 7.51 -15.00
N LEU A 175 -11.96 7.03 -15.42
CA LEU A 175 -12.30 6.84 -16.83
C LEU A 175 -12.74 8.17 -17.45
N ILE A 176 -12.06 8.56 -18.53
CA ILE A 176 -12.31 9.82 -19.25
C ILE A 176 -12.71 9.49 -20.70
N PRO A 177 -14.03 9.38 -21.00
CA PRO A 177 -14.53 9.00 -22.32
C PRO A 177 -14.02 9.86 -23.48
N ASP A 178 -13.83 11.15 -23.26
CA ASP A 178 -13.45 12.10 -24.32
C ASP A 178 -11.92 12.28 -24.45
N ALA A 179 -11.11 11.47 -23.73
CA ALA A 179 -9.65 11.52 -23.79
C ALA A 179 -9.10 10.90 -25.10
N ARG A 180 -9.14 11.68 -26.18
CA ARG A 180 -8.63 11.29 -27.50
C ARG A 180 -7.11 11.17 -27.49
N GLY A 181 -6.57 10.19 -28.23
CA GLY A 181 -5.13 9.98 -28.37
C GLY A 181 -4.47 9.27 -27.17
N THR A 182 -5.26 8.82 -26.18
CA THR A 182 -4.77 8.08 -25.01
C THR A 182 -5.65 6.84 -24.78
N THR A 183 -5.25 5.98 -23.84
CA THR A 183 -6.06 4.84 -23.37
C THR A 183 -6.96 5.18 -22.19
N CYS A 184 -7.09 6.46 -21.79
CA CYS A 184 -7.84 6.87 -20.59
C CYS A 184 -9.36 6.62 -20.68
N ASN A 185 -9.87 6.27 -21.86
CA ASN A 185 -11.25 5.86 -22.10
C ASN A 185 -11.47 4.33 -22.01
N GLN A 186 -10.41 3.55 -21.77
CA GLN A 186 -10.48 2.09 -21.61
C GLN A 186 -10.61 1.73 -20.14
N GLU A 187 -11.65 0.97 -19.79
CA GLU A 187 -11.96 0.56 -18.41
C GLU A 187 -10.84 -0.27 -17.78
N MET A 188 -10.19 -1.14 -18.56
CA MET A 188 -9.12 -2.01 -18.07
C MET A 188 -7.93 -1.98 -19.01
N GLU A 189 -6.73 -1.79 -18.48
CA GLU A 189 -5.48 -1.80 -19.25
C GLU A 189 -4.39 -2.56 -18.48
N PRO A 190 -3.79 -3.61 -19.05
CA PRO A 190 -2.65 -4.28 -18.44
C PRO A 190 -1.44 -3.34 -18.34
N ILE A 191 -0.74 -3.37 -17.20
CA ILE A 191 0.50 -2.60 -17.04
C ILE A 191 1.64 -3.35 -17.74
N LEU A 192 2.40 -2.63 -18.57
CA LEU A 192 3.52 -3.16 -19.34
C LEU A 192 4.62 -3.67 -18.40
N ASN A 193 5.26 -4.77 -18.81
CA ASN A 193 6.30 -5.48 -18.03
C ASN A 193 5.79 -5.96 -16.67
N SER A 194 4.52 -6.33 -16.60
CA SER A 194 3.83 -6.84 -15.42
C SER A 194 2.90 -7.98 -15.87
N SER A 195 2.63 -8.97 -15.01
CA SER A 195 1.77 -10.12 -15.34
C SER A 195 0.42 -10.07 -14.63
N HIS A 196 0.36 -9.36 -13.51
CA HIS A 196 -0.75 -9.38 -12.57
C HIS A 196 -1.25 -7.97 -12.20
N SER A 197 -0.73 -6.95 -12.87
CA SER A 197 -1.04 -5.55 -12.57
C SER A 197 -1.82 -4.88 -13.68
N HIS A 198 -2.89 -4.16 -13.32
CA HIS A 198 -3.80 -3.53 -14.27
C HIS A 198 -4.19 -2.13 -13.81
N ILE A 199 -4.41 -1.23 -14.76
CA ILE A 199 -5.10 0.04 -14.55
C ILE A 199 -6.60 -0.23 -14.69
N LEU A 200 -7.37 0.09 -13.66
CA LEU A 200 -8.82 0.06 -13.63
C LEU A 200 -9.35 1.49 -13.65
N ARG A 201 -10.16 1.81 -14.67
CA ARG A 201 -10.72 3.15 -14.86
C ARG A 201 -12.20 3.18 -14.57
N ILE A 202 -12.62 4.07 -13.68
CA ILE A 202 -14.01 4.18 -13.25
C ILE A 202 -14.53 5.59 -13.57
N PRO A 203 -15.70 5.73 -14.18
CA PRO A 203 -16.20 7.04 -14.57
C PRO A 203 -16.66 7.84 -13.36
N PHE A 204 -16.51 9.16 -13.41
CA PHE A 204 -17.33 10.03 -12.58
C PHE A 204 -18.77 10.05 -13.09
N ARG A 205 -19.70 10.16 -12.14
CA ARG A 205 -21.13 10.22 -12.41
C ARG A 205 -21.73 11.46 -11.77
N THR A 206 -22.71 12.00 -12.47
CA THR A 206 -23.60 13.07 -12.02
C THR A 206 -25.04 12.61 -12.19
N GLU A 207 -26.00 13.41 -11.75
CA GLU A 207 -27.43 13.15 -12.01
C GLU A 207 -27.74 13.04 -13.51
N LYS A 208 -26.93 13.67 -14.38
CA LYS A 208 -27.06 13.64 -15.84
C LYS A 208 -26.35 12.45 -16.49
N GLY A 209 -25.77 11.54 -15.71
CA GLY A 209 -25.00 10.39 -16.18
C GLY A 209 -23.49 10.57 -16.06
N VAL A 210 -22.73 9.83 -16.89
CA VAL A 210 -21.26 9.80 -16.87
C VAL A 210 -20.68 11.16 -17.30
N LEU A 211 -19.76 11.69 -16.49
CA LEU A 211 -19.02 12.92 -16.79
C LEU A 211 -17.86 12.62 -17.74
N ARG A 212 -17.95 13.12 -18.97
CA ARG A 212 -17.14 12.66 -20.10
C ARG A 212 -15.79 13.37 -20.25
N GLN A 213 -15.76 14.66 -19.93
CA GLN A 213 -14.61 15.54 -20.08
C GLN A 213 -13.66 15.45 -18.89
N TRP A 214 -12.38 15.80 -19.10
CA TRP A 214 -11.42 15.96 -18.01
C TRP A 214 -11.86 17.06 -17.02
N VAL A 215 -11.45 16.90 -15.77
CA VAL A 215 -11.72 17.82 -14.65
C VAL A 215 -10.39 18.02 -13.93
N SER A 216 -10.09 19.27 -13.56
CA SER A 216 -8.87 19.56 -12.81
C SER A 216 -8.89 18.87 -11.45
N ARG A 217 -7.72 18.51 -10.94
CA ARG A 217 -7.52 18.00 -9.58
C ARG A 217 -8.10 18.93 -8.51
N PHE A 218 -8.20 20.23 -8.78
CA PHE A 218 -8.81 21.20 -7.86
C PHE A 218 -10.35 21.14 -7.86
N ASP A 219 -10.98 20.70 -8.94
CA ASP A 219 -12.44 20.71 -9.12
C ASP A 219 -13.09 19.34 -8.85
N ILE A 220 -12.31 18.37 -8.36
CA ILE A 220 -12.67 16.95 -8.37
C ILE A 220 -13.56 16.51 -7.19
N TYR A 221 -13.53 17.28 -6.10
CA TYR A 221 -14.10 16.91 -4.80
C TYR A 221 -15.59 16.52 -4.81
N PRO A 222 -16.48 17.17 -5.59
CA PRO A 222 -17.89 16.79 -5.64
C PRO A 222 -18.15 15.36 -6.13
N TYR A 223 -17.18 14.73 -6.81
CA TYR A 223 -17.34 13.41 -7.41
C TYR A 223 -16.79 12.27 -6.55
N LEU A 224 -15.92 12.57 -5.58
CA LEU A 224 -15.08 11.56 -4.93
C LEU A 224 -15.86 10.56 -4.07
N GLU A 225 -16.93 10.97 -3.38
CA GLU A 225 -17.71 10.05 -2.55
C GLU A 225 -18.46 9.01 -3.40
N ASN A 226 -19.13 9.45 -4.47
CA ASN A 226 -19.82 8.53 -5.37
C ASN A 226 -18.82 7.66 -6.14
N TYR A 227 -17.69 8.24 -6.56
CA TYR A 227 -16.60 7.48 -7.14
C TYR A 227 -16.08 6.39 -6.19
N ALA A 228 -15.91 6.67 -4.90
CA ALA A 228 -15.49 5.69 -3.92
C ALA A 228 -16.50 4.52 -3.80
N LYS A 229 -17.80 4.81 -3.88
CA LYS A 229 -18.86 3.78 -3.88
C LYS A 229 -18.77 2.88 -5.12
N ASP A 230 -18.69 3.48 -6.30
CA ASP A 230 -18.58 2.76 -7.58
C ASP A 230 -17.27 1.94 -7.64
N ALA A 231 -16.16 2.55 -7.18
CA ALA A 231 -14.86 1.89 -7.09
C ALA A 231 -14.88 0.70 -6.14
N THR A 232 -15.47 0.84 -4.96
CA THR A 232 -15.59 -0.27 -4.01
C THR A 232 -16.29 -1.47 -4.66
N ALA A 233 -17.44 -1.24 -5.30
CA ALA A 233 -18.20 -2.32 -5.92
C ALA A 233 -17.37 -3.04 -7.00
N LYS A 234 -16.71 -2.28 -7.88
CA LYS A 234 -15.93 -2.84 -8.99
C LYS A 234 -14.66 -3.57 -8.53
N ILE A 235 -13.98 -3.04 -7.51
CA ILE A 235 -12.80 -3.66 -6.92
C ILE A 235 -13.15 -5.02 -6.31
N LEU A 236 -14.22 -5.09 -5.51
CA LEU A 236 -14.65 -6.34 -4.87
C LEU A 236 -15.05 -7.40 -5.90
N GLU A 237 -15.75 -6.99 -6.97
CA GLU A 237 -16.10 -7.86 -8.09
C GLU A 237 -14.84 -8.45 -8.73
N LEU A 238 -13.85 -7.60 -9.06
CA LEU A 238 -12.66 -8.02 -9.77
C LEU A 238 -11.69 -8.83 -8.90
N MET A 239 -11.55 -8.50 -7.61
CA MET A 239 -10.64 -9.19 -6.70
C MET A 239 -11.22 -10.47 -6.11
N GLU A 240 -12.52 -10.73 -6.32
CA GLU A 240 -13.25 -11.86 -5.72
C GLU A 240 -13.11 -11.89 -4.18
N GLY A 241 -13.02 -10.69 -3.58
CA GLY A 241 -12.67 -10.50 -2.19
C GLY A 241 -12.24 -9.07 -1.90
N LYS A 242 -11.93 -8.79 -0.63
CA LYS A 242 -11.37 -7.50 -0.23
C LYS A 242 -9.87 -7.41 -0.57
N PRO A 243 -9.34 -6.21 -0.83
CA PRO A 243 -7.90 -6.02 -0.90
C PRO A 243 -7.24 -6.28 0.46
N ASP A 244 -5.96 -6.65 0.42
CA ASP A 244 -5.12 -6.80 1.61
C ASP A 244 -4.43 -5.48 1.99
N LEU A 245 -4.23 -4.60 1.01
CA LEU A 245 -3.62 -3.28 1.16
C LEU A 245 -4.25 -2.27 0.19
N ILE A 246 -4.51 -1.06 0.70
CA ILE A 246 -4.96 0.08 -0.09
C ILE A 246 -3.95 1.22 0.05
N ILE A 247 -3.50 1.78 -1.08
CA ILE A 247 -2.55 2.90 -1.11
C ILE A 247 -3.22 4.09 -1.78
N GLY A 248 -3.39 5.18 -1.05
CA GLY A 248 -3.80 6.47 -1.61
C GLY A 248 -2.62 7.23 -2.18
N ASN A 249 -2.82 7.95 -3.29
CA ASN A 249 -1.84 8.87 -3.86
C ASN A 249 -2.48 10.24 -4.09
N TYR A 250 -1.80 11.29 -3.62
CA TYR A 250 -2.29 12.67 -3.61
C TYR A 250 -3.61 12.84 -2.85
N THR A 251 -4.09 14.08 -2.69
CA THR A 251 -5.23 14.38 -1.83
C THR A 251 -6.50 13.60 -2.19
N ASP A 252 -6.85 13.54 -3.47
CA ASP A 252 -8.05 12.87 -3.97
C ASP A 252 -7.98 11.35 -3.82
N GLY A 253 -6.85 10.74 -4.22
CA GLY A 253 -6.61 9.32 -4.04
C GLY A 253 -6.52 8.92 -2.57
N ASN A 254 -5.91 9.75 -1.72
CA ASN A 254 -5.84 9.56 -0.27
C ASN A 254 -7.23 9.59 0.37
N LEU A 255 -8.09 10.54 -0.01
CA LEU A 255 -9.45 10.61 0.51
C LEU A 255 -10.26 9.36 0.14
N VAL A 256 -10.23 8.94 -1.13
CA VAL A 256 -10.95 7.75 -1.59
C VAL A 256 -10.40 6.48 -0.97
N ALA A 257 -9.07 6.38 -0.82
CA ALA A 257 -8.43 5.29 -0.09
C ALA A 257 -8.95 5.21 1.36
N SER A 258 -9.06 6.35 2.07
CA SER A 258 -9.59 6.38 3.43
C SER A 258 -11.05 5.96 3.53
N LEU A 259 -11.90 6.39 2.59
CA LEU A 259 -13.30 5.96 2.56
C LEU A 259 -13.43 4.45 2.36
N LEU A 260 -12.62 3.88 1.47
CA LEU A 260 -12.68 2.46 1.12
C LEU A 260 -12.05 1.57 2.20
N ALA A 261 -10.89 1.97 2.74
CA ALA A 261 -10.19 1.26 3.80
C ALA A 261 -11.05 1.18 5.07
N ASN A 262 -11.64 2.30 5.50
CA ASN A 262 -12.54 2.34 6.65
C ASN A 262 -13.78 1.46 6.45
N LYS A 263 -14.35 1.44 5.23
CA LYS A 263 -15.53 0.62 4.92
C LYS A 263 -15.22 -0.89 4.93
N LEU A 264 -14.03 -1.30 4.50
CA LEU A 264 -13.67 -2.71 4.33
C LEU A 264 -12.82 -3.29 5.48
N GLY A 265 -12.33 -2.44 6.39
CA GLY A 265 -11.40 -2.86 7.44
C GLY A 265 -10.11 -3.42 6.83
N VAL A 266 -9.46 -2.62 5.98
CA VAL A 266 -8.24 -2.97 5.25
C VAL A 266 -7.15 -1.97 5.58
N THR A 267 -5.91 -2.44 5.71
CA THR A 267 -4.74 -1.60 5.96
C THR A 267 -4.59 -0.51 4.89
N GLN A 268 -4.40 0.73 5.34
CA GLN A 268 -4.25 1.91 4.49
C GLN A 268 -2.84 2.51 4.57
N GLY A 269 -2.19 2.60 3.41
CA GLY A 269 -1.05 3.48 3.18
C GLY A 269 -1.47 4.77 2.46
N THR A 270 -0.76 5.86 2.71
CA THR A 270 -0.92 7.11 1.92
C THR A 270 0.43 7.66 1.44
N ILE A 271 0.41 8.27 0.25
CA ILE A 271 1.54 8.96 -0.35
C ILE A 271 1.03 10.33 -0.82
N ALA A 272 1.50 11.40 -0.19
CA ALA A 272 1.01 12.74 -0.55
C ALA A 272 1.46 13.19 -1.94
N HIS A 273 2.70 12.86 -2.33
CA HIS A 273 3.44 13.42 -3.48
C HIS A 273 3.71 14.93 -3.36
N ALA A 274 2.71 15.70 -2.95
CA ALA A 274 2.81 17.11 -2.60
C ALA A 274 1.65 17.51 -1.68
N LEU A 275 1.92 18.46 -0.77
CA LEU A 275 0.87 19.14 0.00
C LEU A 275 0.78 20.59 -0.44
N GLU A 276 -0.31 20.95 -1.13
CA GLU A 276 -0.46 22.24 -1.81
C GLU A 276 -0.38 23.44 -0.86
N LYS A 277 -0.74 23.26 0.42
CA LYS A 277 -0.62 24.32 1.45
C LYS A 277 0.78 24.93 1.55
N THR A 278 1.82 24.14 1.27
CA THR A 278 3.22 24.62 1.28
C THR A 278 3.69 25.22 -0.04
N LYS A 279 2.96 24.95 -1.13
CA LYS A 279 3.25 25.48 -2.47
C LYS A 279 2.59 26.84 -2.72
N TYR A 280 1.48 27.10 -2.03
CA TYR A 280 0.75 28.35 -2.10
C TYR A 280 0.85 29.07 -0.75
N GLU A 281 1.71 30.08 -0.69
CA GLU A 281 1.97 30.85 0.52
C GLU A 281 0.69 31.50 1.07
N ASP A 282 0.49 31.41 2.38
CA ASP A 282 -0.69 31.88 3.11
C ASP A 282 -2.04 31.34 2.59
N SER A 283 -2.06 30.25 1.82
CA SER A 283 -3.28 29.72 1.20
C SER A 283 -4.36 29.29 2.20
N ASP A 284 -3.96 28.94 3.42
CA ASP A 284 -4.86 28.62 4.53
C ASP A 284 -5.50 29.89 5.14
N VAL A 285 -4.71 30.92 5.42
CA VAL A 285 -5.22 32.19 6.00
C VAL A 285 -5.97 33.04 4.97
N LYS A 286 -5.50 33.08 3.73
CA LYS A 286 -6.10 33.79 2.59
C LYS A 286 -7.11 32.92 1.82
N LEU A 287 -7.72 31.95 2.49
CA LEU A 287 -8.62 30.97 1.87
C LEU A 287 -9.68 31.63 0.97
N LYS A 288 -10.30 32.74 1.39
CA LYS A 288 -11.32 33.45 0.59
C LYS A 288 -10.85 33.90 -0.80
N GLU A 289 -9.55 34.17 -0.97
CA GLU A 289 -8.97 34.59 -2.24
C GLU A 289 -8.69 33.38 -3.16
N PHE A 290 -8.22 32.27 -2.58
CA PHE A 290 -7.83 31.08 -3.33
C PHE A 290 -8.97 30.10 -3.61
N ASP A 291 -9.93 29.98 -2.69
CA ASP A 291 -10.96 28.95 -2.71
C ASP A 291 -11.87 28.98 -3.96
N PRO A 292 -12.24 30.15 -4.52
CA PRO A 292 -13.03 30.20 -5.76
C PRO A 292 -12.35 29.55 -6.97
N LYS A 293 -11.02 29.39 -6.95
CA LYS A 293 -10.23 28.84 -8.07
C LYS A 293 -9.61 27.47 -7.77
N TYR A 294 -9.14 27.27 -6.54
CA TYR A 294 -8.35 26.09 -6.17
C TYR A 294 -9.09 25.16 -5.21
N HIS A 295 -10.22 25.60 -4.65
CA HIS A 295 -11.04 24.81 -3.71
C HIS A 295 -10.21 24.22 -2.55
N PHE A 296 -9.28 25.03 -2.02
CA PHE A 296 -8.39 24.61 -0.94
C PHE A 296 -9.14 24.26 0.35
N SER A 297 -10.35 24.77 0.56
CA SER A 297 -11.20 24.34 1.67
C SER A 297 -11.45 22.84 1.62
N CYS A 298 -11.81 22.31 0.44
CA CYS A 298 -11.99 20.89 0.22
C CYS A 298 -10.65 20.14 0.32
N GLN A 299 -9.60 20.67 -0.31
CA GLN A 299 -8.30 20.00 -0.36
C GLN A 299 -7.69 19.83 1.03
N PHE A 300 -7.58 20.90 1.82
CA PHE A 300 -6.96 20.84 3.15
C PHE A 300 -7.79 20.03 4.14
N THR A 301 -9.12 20.00 3.97
CA THR A 301 -9.98 19.09 4.72
C THR A 301 -9.68 17.63 4.36
N ALA A 302 -9.60 17.30 3.07
CA ALA A 302 -9.31 15.96 2.60
C ALA A 302 -7.91 15.47 3.01
N ASP A 303 -6.90 16.34 2.94
CA ASP A 303 -5.54 16.04 3.41
C ASP A 303 -5.54 15.68 4.90
N LEU A 304 -6.20 16.49 5.74
CA LEU A 304 -6.31 16.23 7.19
C LEU A 304 -7.02 14.92 7.51
N LEU A 305 -8.13 14.65 6.81
CA LEU A 305 -8.87 13.40 7.00
C LEU A 305 -7.98 12.20 6.67
N ALA A 306 -7.32 12.24 5.51
CA ALA A 306 -6.57 11.09 5.05
C ALA A 306 -5.26 10.86 5.82
N MET A 307 -4.52 11.91 6.17
CA MET A 307 -3.27 11.77 6.95
C MET A 307 -3.52 11.17 8.34
N ASN A 308 -4.68 11.47 8.94
CA ASN A 308 -5.04 10.92 10.25
C ASN A 308 -5.65 9.52 10.15
N ALA A 309 -6.40 9.23 9.08
CA ALA A 309 -6.99 7.92 8.85
C ALA A 309 -5.98 6.84 8.43
N ALA A 310 -4.85 7.22 7.85
CA ALA A 310 -3.83 6.28 7.39
C ALA A 310 -3.20 5.47 8.55
N ASP A 311 -3.01 4.16 8.31
CA ASP A 311 -2.24 3.27 9.19
C ASP A 311 -0.74 3.57 9.07
N PHE A 312 -0.27 3.89 7.86
CA PHE A 312 1.08 4.37 7.61
C PHE A 312 1.13 5.41 6.47
N ILE A 313 2.13 6.27 6.54
CA ILE A 313 2.38 7.33 5.56
C ILE A 313 3.78 7.11 5.00
N ILE A 314 3.88 7.01 3.68
CA ILE A 314 5.16 6.94 2.97
C ILE A 314 5.51 8.33 2.45
N THR A 315 6.72 8.80 2.78
CA THR A 315 7.30 10.02 2.21
C THR A 315 8.56 9.70 1.43
N SER A 316 8.89 10.54 0.45
CA SER A 316 10.11 10.36 -0.33
C SER A 316 11.36 10.87 0.40
N THR A 317 11.17 11.81 1.33
CA THR A 317 12.27 12.48 2.04
C THR A 317 11.91 12.80 3.48
N TYR A 318 12.93 13.00 4.33
CA TYR A 318 12.75 13.55 5.67
C TYR A 318 12.17 14.97 5.64
N GLN A 319 12.62 15.78 4.68
CA GLN A 319 12.16 17.17 4.50
C GLN A 319 10.65 17.26 4.29
N GLU A 320 10.05 16.28 3.62
CA GLU A 320 8.61 16.20 3.43
C GLU A 320 7.86 16.14 4.78
N ILE A 321 8.45 15.48 5.79
CA ILE A 321 7.87 15.33 7.13
C ILE A 321 8.17 16.56 8.00
N ALA A 322 9.46 16.77 8.31
CA ALA A 322 9.92 17.70 9.35
C ALA A 322 10.89 18.77 8.83
N GLY A 323 11.00 18.92 7.50
CA GLY A 323 11.71 20.04 6.89
C GLY A 323 13.22 20.04 7.16
N SER A 324 13.73 21.18 7.57
CA SER A 324 15.11 21.43 7.97
C SER A 324 15.16 22.34 9.19
N GLU A 325 16.36 22.60 9.73
CA GLU A 325 16.54 23.52 10.85
C GLU A 325 15.98 24.93 10.61
N THR A 326 15.80 25.33 9.35
CA THR A 326 15.41 26.70 8.98
C THR A 326 14.04 26.80 8.32
N ARG A 327 13.43 25.67 7.93
CA ARG A 327 12.14 25.66 7.23
C ARG A 327 11.31 24.46 7.67
N PRO A 328 10.02 24.66 8.00
CA PRO A 328 9.16 23.57 8.41
C PRO A 328 8.92 22.59 7.25
N GLY A 329 8.66 21.33 7.60
CA GLY A 329 8.28 20.28 6.66
C GLY A 329 6.89 20.47 6.06
N GLN A 330 6.59 19.69 5.02
CA GLN A 330 5.28 19.75 4.38
C GLN A 330 4.18 19.27 5.33
N TYR A 331 4.33 18.08 5.92
CA TYR A 331 3.41 17.59 6.95
C TYR A 331 3.47 18.44 8.22
N GLU A 332 4.66 18.85 8.66
CA GLU A 332 4.81 19.73 9.83
C GLU A 332 3.96 21.00 9.73
N SER A 333 3.87 21.60 8.54
CA SER A 333 3.04 22.79 8.31
C SER A 333 1.53 22.57 8.53
N HIS A 334 1.08 21.31 8.63
CA HIS A 334 -0.31 20.92 8.93
C HIS A 334 -0.54 20.62 10.42
N THR A 335 0.50 20.71 11.26
CA THR A 335 0.38 20.51 12.72
C THR A 335 -0.60 21.49 13.34
N ALA A 336 -0.50 22.77 12.99
CA ALA A 336 -1.43 23.80 13.44
C ALA A 336 -1.59 24.87 12.36
N PHE A 337 -2.82 25.17 11.99
CA PHE A 337 -3.16 26.23 11.03
C PHE A 337 -4.62 26.64 11.17
N THR A 338 -5.04 27.65 10.42
CA THR A 338 -6.43 28.11 10.44
C THR A 338 -6.92 28.42 9.03
N MET A 339 -8.19 28.13 8.78
CA MET A 339 -8.93 28.56 7.60
C MET A 339 -10.02 29.54 8.06
N PRO A 340 -9.73 30.86 8.09
CA PRO A 340 -10.60 31.84 8.70
C PRO A 340 -12.01 31.84 8.10
N GLY A 341 -13.02 31.72 8.97
CA GLY A 341 -14.43 31.59 8.57
C GLY A 341 -14.89 30.16 8.28
N LEU A 342 -14.00 29.17 8.37
CA LEU A 342 -14.33 27.75 8.24
C LEU A 342 -14.02 26.99 9.54
N TYR A 343 -12.74 26.68 9.82
CA TYR A 343 -12.32 26.07 11.08
C TYR A 343 -10.83 26.33 11.38
N ARG A 344 -10.41 26.00 12.60
CA ARG A 344 -9.02 26.06 13.06
C ARG A 344 -8.53 24.67 13.45
N VAL A 345 -7.33 24.33 13.01
CA VAL A 345 -6.63 23.07 13.31
C VAL A 345 -5.61 23.35 14.40
N VAL A 346 -5.85 22.81 15.59
CA VAL A 346 -4.96 23.00 16.75
C VAL A 346 -3.87 21.94 16.81
N SER A 347 -4.19 20.70 16.39
CA SER A 347 -3.27 19.56 16.33
C SER A 347 -3.70 18.65 15.18
N GLY A 348 -3.29 18.99 13.96
CA GLY A 348 -3.71 18.32 12.73
C GLY A 348 -2.90 17.07 12.40
N ILE A 349 -1.61 17.04 12.74
CA ILE A 349 -0.72 15.88 12.58
C ILE A 349 0.44 16.01 13.57
N ASN A 350 1.01 14.88 13.97
CA ASN A 350 2.25 14.83 14.76
C ASN A 350 3.37 14.25 13.90
N VAL A 351 4.41 15.04 13.63
CA VAL A 351 5.57 14.59 12.83
C VAL A 351 6.39 13.46 13.49
N PHE A 352 6.18 13.23 14.79
CA PHE A 352 6.78 12.12 15.54
C PHE A 352 5.89 10.87 15.57
N ASP A 353 4.74 10.87 14.89
CA ASP A 353 3.88 9.70 14.82
C ASP A 353 4.62 8.54 14.12
N PRO A 354 4.65 7.33 14.71
CA PRO A 354 5.34 6.17 14.14
C PRO A 354 4.75 5.70 12.80
N LYS A 355 3.61 6.24 12.36
CA LYS A 355 3.05 5.97 11.04
C LYS A 355 3.91 6.51 9.89
N PHE A 356 4.75 7.52 10.12
CA PHE A 356 5.63 8.08 9.10
C PHE A 356 6.82 7.17 8.79
N ASN A 357 6.98 6.84 7.52
CA ASN A 357 8.06 6.00 7.01
C ASN A 357 8.66 6.62 5.74
N ILE A 358 9.98 6.74 5.68
CA ILE A 358 10.68 7.28 4.51
C ILE A 358 11.05 6.12 3.60
N ALA A 359 10.50 6.10 2.39
CA ALA A 359 10.87 5.16 1.33
C ALA A 359 11.16 5.94 0.05
N ALA A 360 12.44 6.26 -0.17
CA ALA A 360 12.87 7.06 -1.30
C ALA A 360 12.62 6.32 -2.62
N PRO A 361 11.98 6.94 -3.62
CA PRO A 361 11.81 6.34 -4.92
C PRO A 361 13.12 6.27 -5.70
N GLY A 362 13.09 5.46 -6.76
CA GLY A 362 14.16 5.37 -7.75
C GLY A 362 13.69 5.83 -9.13
N ALA A 363 14.57 5.66 -10.11
CA ALA A 363 14.24 5.75 -11.52
C ALA A 363 14.55 4.40 -12.18
N GLU A 364 13.70 3.99 -13.12
CA GLU A 364 13.86 2.73 -13.86
C GLU A 364 15.23 2.66 -14.56
N GLN A 365 16.08 1.71 -14.14
CA GLN A 365 17.48 1.62 -14.59
C GLN A 365 17.63 1.13 -16.03
N SER A 366 16.61 0.48 -16.59
CA SER A 366 16.59 0.17 -18.02
C SER A 366 16.40 1.41 -18.90
N THR A 367 15.77 2.47 -18.36
CA THR A 367 15.54 3.74 -19.05
C THR A 367 16.63 4.78 -18.72
N TYR A 368 16.96 4.93 -17.44
CA TYR A 368 17.94 5.89 -16.95
C TYR A 368 19.21 5.16 -16.50
N PHE A 369 20.24 5.22 -17.35
CA PHE A 369 21.54 4.60 -17.09
C PHE A 369 22.68 5.60 -17.28
N PRO A 370 23.85 5.38 -16.64
CA PRO A 370 24.99 6.26 -16.80
C PRO A 370 25.34 6.47 -18.26
N PHE A 371 25.51 7.74 -18.68
CA PHE A 371 25.81 8.04 -20.07
C PHE A 371 27.09 7.32 -20.53
N THR A 372 28.02 6.98 -19.65
CA THR A 372 29.27 6.24 -19.97
C THR A 372 29.04 4.84 -20.53
N GLU A 373 27.86 4.23 -20.33
CA GLU A 373 27.52 2.89 -20.84
C GLU A 373 27.21 2.87 -22.34
N ARG A 374 28.24 3.01 -23.19
CA ARG A 374 28.11 3.10 -24.65
C ARG A 374 27.28 1.97 -25.29
N LYS A 375 27.30 0.76 -24.72
CA LYS A 375 26.53 -0.39 -25.24
C LYS A 375 25.02 -0.27 -25.06
N LYS A 376 24.55 0.50 -24.07
CA LYS A 376 23.12 0.70 -23.80
C LYS A 376 22.54 1.93 -24.50
N ARG A 377 23.39 2.83 -25.03
CA ARG A 377 22.94 4.05 -25.69
C ARG A 377 22.15 3.73 -26.96
N PHE A 378 20.99 4.37 -27.11
CA PHE A 378 20.25 4.35 -28.37
C PHE A 378 21.05 5.11 -29.44
N VAL A 379 21.67 4.37 -30.36
CA VAL A 379 22.51 4.92 -31.45
C VAL A 379 21.73 5.21 -32.74
N LYS A 380 20.45 4.85 -32.79
CA LYS A 380 19.52 5.19 -33.87
C LYS A 380 18.19 5.60 -33.25
N PHE A 381 17.67 6.75 -33.66
CA PHE A 381 16.27 7.11 -33.44
C PHE A 381 15.44 6.34 -34.46
N GLY A 382 14.49 5.54 -33.98
CA GLY A 382 13.53 4.80 -34.80
C GLY A 382 12.35 5.66 -35.17
#